data_AF-A0A921LPX6-F1
#
_entry.id   AF-A0A921LPX6-F1
#
_cell.length_a   1.000
_cell.length_b   1.000
_cell.length_c   1.000
_cell.angle_alpha   90.00
_cell.angle_beta   90.00
_cell.angle_gamma   90.00
#
_symmetry.space_group_name_H-M   'P 1'
#
loop_
_entity.id
_entity.type
_entity.pdbx_description
1 polymer ?
#
loop_
_entity_poly.entity_id
_entity_poly.type
_entity_poly.pdbx_seq_one_letter_code
_entity_poly.pdbx_strand_id
1 'polypeptide(L)'
;MAKIDVNQYMEQCGVRKARFGGYEPEDVRQALRALCSDYEQSLNAAAAETRAARQESEALRRRCQTLLGQNQNLTAQNATLAGQADKIARRQSDLETRYSKVQERNHSLTDQVAVLRLKNGDLTRENKELTDRAEEAEAALRIKGRAHDEARQQVLAEKEQVLATAHAEAEKIRRQARQEADDLLKETNRKAEAIDQLAREQAIGQARKMVQAATDEAREIQNAHRLRLQDLKSRIAAMEQQRDKLLDFFSEMIGELQEAQDYARQNSPVTPYDEEITEVSSEPKLDLSEKTVEAAAASLPETDDQQAEDQGQAVNCVVAPGLDEEEPAPPRTVELVPEEETTPSPDYFDTQPRQEPSDPPEIEVPGAIFSYPILRQEGEPILDEAPPMRGPHMPVMPDLSATEDEDDGAEDADIRIIPEQKQPQDPRRSKIVGALRSLHNKISGT
;
A
#
# COMPACT_ATOMS: atom_id res chain seq x y z
N MET A 1 54.49 136.13 49.40
CA MET A 1 54.10 136.66 50.72
C MET A 1 54.69 138.05 50.85
N ALA A 2 53.90 139.02 51.30
CA ALA A 2 54.42 140.34 51.63
C ALA A 2 55.32 140.21 52.87
N LYS A 3 56.60 140.54 52.73
CA LYS A 3 57.53 140.63 53.87
C LYS A 3 57.17 141.88 54.65
N ILE A 4 57.11 141.77 55.97
CA ILE A 4 56.86 142.95 56.82
C ILE A 4 58.14 143.78 56.82
N ASP A 5 58.13 144.93 56.14
CA ASP A 5 59.26 145.86 56.19
C ASP A 5 59.24 146.62 57.51
N VAL A 6 60.02 146.12 58.48
CA VAL A 6 60.17 146.72 59.80
C VAL A 6 60.67 148.17 59.72
N ASN A 7 61.48 148.52 58.70
CA ASN A 7 61.99 149.88 58.56
C ASN A 7 60.86 150.82 58.09
N GLN A 8 60.07 150.40 57.10
CA GLN A 8 58.91 151.16 56.63
C GLN A 8 57.83 151.30 57.72
N TYR A 9 57.59 150.25 58.51
CA TYR A 9 56.67 150.28 59.65
C TYR A 9 57.14 151.27 60.72
N MET A 10 58.42 151.25 61.10
CA MET A 10 58.99 152.19 62.07
C MET A 10 58.94 153.65 61.60
N GLU A 11 59.10 153.88 60.29
CA GLU A 11 58.96 155.21 59.68
C GLU A 11 57.51 155.72 59.70
N GLN A 12 56.53 154.86 59.35
CA GLN A 12 55.10 155.20 59.40
C GLN A 12 54.59 155.41 60.82
N CYS A 13 55.11 154.65 61.79
CA CYS A 13 54.78 154.81 63.20
C CYS A 13 55.44 156.04 63.86
N GLY A 14 56.21 156.85 63.11
CA GLY A 14 56.77 158.11 63.60
C GLY A 14 57.93 157.95 64.60
N VAL A 15 58.57 156.79 64.65
CA VAL A 15 59.65 156.50 65.62
C VAL A 15 60.96 157.16 65.17
N ARG A 16 61.08 158.48 65.35
CA ARG A 16 62.30 159.25 65.01
C ARG A 16 62.98 159.80 66.27
N LYS A 17 64.19 159.32 66.54
CA LYS A 17 65.23 159.87 67.45
C LYS A 17 64.91 160.10 68.94
N ALA A 18 63.69 159.91 69.41
CA ALA A 18 63.36 159.94 70.84
C ALA A 18 63.33 158.52 71.42
N ARG A 19 63.97 158.33 72.59
CA ARG A 19 63.99 157.08 73.35
C ARG A 19 62.56 156.64 73.67
N PHE A 20 62.15 155.47 73.17
CA PHE A 20 60.88 154.87 73.53
C PHE A 20 61.07 154.10 74.84
N GLY A 21 60.51 154.61 75.95
CA GLY A 21 60.49 153.89 77.24
C GLY A 21 61.86 153.46 77.77
N GLY A 22 62.94 154.20 77.46
CA GLY A 22 64.31 153.90 77.90
C GLY A 22 65.10 152.93 77.01
N TYR A 23 64.50 152.35 75.97
CA TYR A 23 65.18 151.49 75.00
C TYR A 23 65.68 152.29 73.79
N GLU A 24 66.84 151.91 73.27
CA GLU A 24 67.38 152.55 72.07
C GLU A 24 66.53 152.15 70.85
N PRO A 25 66.30 153.07 69.89
CA PRO A 25 65.52 152.77 68.69
C PRO A 25 66.04 151.59 67.86
N GLU A 26 67.31 151.19 68.03
CA GLU A 26 67.86 149.99 67.39
C GLU A 26 67.46 148.69 68.09
N ASP A 27 67.35 148.68 69.44
CA ASP A 27 66.94 147.49 70.21
C ASP A 27 65.47 147.13 69.90
N VAL A 28 64.60 148.14 69.80
CA VAL A 28 63.20 147.97 69.39
C VAL A 28 63.11 147.46 67.95
N ARG A 29 63.97 147.95 67.05
CA ARG A 29 64.06 147.44 65.67
C ARG A 29 64.50 145.98 65.66
N GLN A 30 65.46 145.60 66.50
CA GLN A 30 65.94 144.22 66.58
C GLN A 30 64.87 143.28 67.14
N ALA A 31 64.15 143.68 68.20
CA ALA A 31 63.06 142.90 68.78
C ALA A 31 61.89 142.73 67.79
N LEU A 32 61.51 143.79 67.06
CA LEU A 32 60.49 143.71 66.00
C LEU A 32 60.93 142.82 64.83
N ARG A 33 62.21 142.90 64.42
CA ARG A 33 62.77 141.99 63.41
C ARG A 33 62.74 140.53 63.85
N ALA A 34 63.06 140.25 65.12
CA ALA A 34 62.99 138.91 65.69
C ALA A 34 61.55 138.38 65.71
N LEU A 35 60.60 139.17 66.21
CA LEU A 35 59.18 138.80 66.23
C LEU A 35 58.61 138.58 64.81
N CYS A 36 58.96 139.45 63.86
CA CYS A 36 58.58 139.26 62.45
C CYS A 36 59.20 137.98 61.88
N SER A 37 60.45 137.66 62.23
CA SER A 37 61.09 136.42 61.81
C SER A 37 60.40 135.18 62.38
N ASP A 38 60.07 135.16 63.67
CA ASP A 38 59.35 134.05 64.32
C ASP A 38 57.94 133.90 63.75
N TYR A 39 57.25 135.00 63.50
CA TYR A 39 55.94 134.98 62.84
C TYR A 39 56.04 134.44 61.42
N GLU A 40 56.98 134.93 60.60
CA GLU A 40 57.22 134.42 59.25
C GLU A 40 57.61 132.93 59.24
N GLN A 41 58.41 132.47 60.22
CA GLN A 41 58.72 131.04 60.39
C GLN A 41 57.48 130.22 60.74
N SER A 42 56.68 130.66 61.72
CA SER A 42 55.44 129.96 62.12
C SER A 42 54.43 129.87 60.96
N LEU A 43 54.32 130.94 60.18
CA LEU A 43 53.42 131.01 59.04
C LEU A 43 53.96 130.23 57.83
N ASN A 44 55.28 130.13 57.66
CA ASN A 44 55.90 129.20 56.71
C ASN A 44 55.69 127.73 57.12
N ALA A 45 55.79 127.41 58.42
CA ALA A 45 55.50 126.09 58.96
C ALA A 45 54.02 125.72 58.75
N ALA A 46 53.09 126.60 59.12
CA ALA A 46 51.65 126.40 58.89
C ALA A 46 51.32 126.27 57.38
N ALA A 47 51.99 127.03 56.52
CA ALA A 47 51.85 126.89 55.08
C ALA A 47 52.42 125.56 54.55
N ALA A 48 53.52 125.07 55.11
CA ALA A 48 54.10 123.77 54.79
C ALA A 48 53.17 122.62 55.25
N GLU A 49 52.64 122.69 56.46
CA GLU A 49 51.65 121.74 56.99
C GLU A 49 50.38 121.73 56.13
N THR A 50 49.87 122.90 55.73
CA THR A 50 48.70 122.99 54.85
C THR A 50 48.99 122.37 53.47
N ARG A 51 50.21 122.53 52.93
CA ARG A 51 50.62 121.88 51.68
C ARG A 51 50.71 120.36 51.84
N ALA A 52 51.31 119.87 52.93
CA ALA A 52 51.40 118.44 53.23
C ALA A 52 50.02 117.81 53.37
N ALA A 53 49.13 118.42 54.15
CA ALA A 53 47.74 117.96 54.32
C ALA A 53 46.96 117.94 52.99
N ARG A 54 47.19 118.93 52.11
CA ARG A 54 46.59 118.93 50.75
C ARG A 54 47.12 117.78 49.90
N GLN A 55 48.44 117.54 49.92
CA GLN A 55 49.05 116.42 49.20
C GLN A 55 48.53 115.07 49.69
N GLU A 56 48.40 114.88 51.01
CA GLU A 56 47.81 113.69 51.60
C GLU A 56 46.33 113.53 51.22
N SER A 57 45.55 114.61 51.26
CA SER A 57 44.14 114.60 50.83
C SER A 57 44.00 114.22 49.35
N GLU A 58 44.87 114.73 48.48
CA GLU A 58 44.90 114.37 47.06
C GLU A 58 45.32 112.91 46.85
N ALA A 59 46.32 112.42 47.58
CA ALA A 59 46.75 111.02 47.53
C ALA A 59 45.62 110.07 47.98
N LEU A 60 44.90 110.43 49.06
CA LEU A 60 43.73 109.69 49.54
C LEU A 60 42.60 109.70 48.50
N ARG A 61 42.30 110.85 47.89
CA ARG A 61 41.29 110.93 46.82
C ARG A 61 41.63 110.02 45.64
N ARG A 62 42.89 110.01 45.19
CA ARG A 62 43.36 109.11 44.12
C ARG A 62 43.18 107.66 44.52
N ARG A 63 43.58 107.28 45.75
CA ARG A 63 43.41 105.91 46.26
C ARG A 63 41.94 105.50 46.32
N CYS A 64 41.05 106.37 46.81
CA CYS A 64 39.61 106.12 46.81
C CYS A 64 39.06 105.93 45.40
N GLN A 65 39.52 106.73 44.43
CA GLN A 65 39.11 106.59 43.03
C GLN A 65 39.55 105.25 42.43
N THR A 66 40.78 104.80 42.71
CA THR A 66 41.25 103.46 42.30
C THR A 66 40.42 102.34 42.91
N LEU A 67 40.13 102.43 44.21
CA LEU A 67 39.31 101.43 44.91
C LEU A 67 37.88 101.39 44.36
N LEU A 68 37.30 102.53 44.01
CA LEU A 68 35.98 102.58 43.37
C LEU A 68 35.99 101.88 42.00
N GLY A 69 37.01 102.11 41.17
CA GLY A 69 37.14 101.41 39.89
C GLY A 69 37.32 99.89 40.04
N GLN A 70 38.11 99.46 41.03
CA GLN A 70 38.25 98.04 41.37
C GLN A 70 36.92 97.43 41.83
N ASN A 71 36.16 98.15 42.66
CA ASN A 71 34.87 97.68 43.14
C ASN A 71 33.83 97.55 42.00
N GLN A 72 33.82 98.49 41.05
CA GLN A 72 33.01 98.38 39.83
C GLN A 72 33.39 97.16 38.99
N ASN A 73 34.69 96.90 38.80
CA ASN A 73 35.16 95.71 38.08
C ASN A 73 34.75 94.41 38.77
N LEU A 74 34.90 94.32 40.10
CA LEU A 74 34.44 93.16 40.88
C LEU A 74 32.93 92.98 40.79
N THR A 75 32.16 94.07 40.80
CA THR A 75 30.70 94.02 40.65
C THR A 75 30.31 93.46 39.29
N ALA A 76 30.98 93.89 38.20
CA ALA A 76 30.76 93.33 36.87
C ALA A 76 31.12 91.84 36.80
N GLN A 77 32.23 91.42 37.41
CA GLN A 77 32.60 90.00 37.50
C GLN A 77 31.60 89.18 38.30
N ASN A 78 31.08 89.70 39.41
CA ASN A 78 30.05 89.01 40.19
C ASN A 78 28.76 88.83 39.39
N ALA A 79 28.36 89.84 38.60
CA ALA A 79 27.20 89.73 37.73
C ALA A 79 27.38 88.66 36.64
N THR A 80 28.58 88.55 36.04
CA THR A 80 28.85 87.50 35.03
C THR A 80 28.89 86.12 35.65
N LEU A 81 29.50 85.96 36.83
CA LEU A 81 29.52 84.69 37.57
C LEU A 81 28.12 84.25 37.99
N ALA A 82 27.27 85.17 38.46
CA ALA A 82 25.87 84.88 38.75
C ALA A 82 25.12 84.35 37.52
N GLY A 83 25.30 84.99 36.35
CA GLY A 83 24.71 84.51 35.10
C GLY A 83 25.25 83.16 34.63
N GLN A 84 26.49 82.81 34.96
CA GLN A 84 27.04 81.46 34.71
C GLN A 84 26.44 80.43 35.67
N ALA A 85 26.29 80.77 36.95
CA ALA A 85 25.65 79.92 37.96
C ALA A 85 24.21 79.58 37.55
N ASP A 86 23.43 80.57 37.09
CA ASP A 86 22.06 80.36 36.60
C ASP A 86 22.01 79.41 35.39
N LYS A 87 22.97 79.51 34.47
CA LYS A 87 23.06 78.60 33.31
C LYS A 87 23.38 77.17 33.74
N ILE A 88 24.27 77.00 34.72
CA ILE A 88 24.61 75.68 35.26
C ILE A 88 23.41 75.08 35.97
N ALA A 89 22.71 75.85 36.82
CA ALA A 89 21.51 75.40 37.51
C ALA A 89 20.41 74.94 36.55
N ARG A 90 20.17 75.68 35.46
CA ARG A 90 19.22 75.26 34.40
C ARG A 90 19.64 73.95 33.73
N ARG A 91 20.92 73.82 33.37
CA ARG A 91 21.44 72.57 32.77
C ARG A 91 21.32 71.38 33.73
N GLN A 92 21.55 71.59 35.02
CA GLN A 92 21.37 70.55 36.03
C GLN A 92 19.91 70.09 36.10
N SER A 93 18.95 71.02 36.15
CA SER A 93 17.51 70.70 36.14
C SER A 93 17.09 69.98 34.84
N ASP A 94 17.61 70.40 33.68
CA ASP A 94 17.35 69.74 32.40
C ASP A 94 17.90 68.30 32.39
N LEU A 95 19.10 68.09 32.93
CA LEU A 95 19.72 66.76 33.01
C LEU A 95 18.99 65.86 34.00
N GLU A 96 18.56 66.39 35.14
CA GLU A 96 17.78 65.65 36.15
C GLU A 96 16.42 65.20 35.58
N THR A 97 15.76 66.07 34.82
CA THR A 97 14.52 65.72 34.11
C THR A 97 14.76 64.62 33.07
N ARG A 98 15.86 64.71 32.30
CA ARG A 98 16.22 63.67 31.31
C ARG A 98 16.58 62.35 31.99
N TYR A 99 17.32 62.39 33.08
CA TYR A 99 17.69 61.23 33.86
C TYR A 99 16.45 60.51 34.38
N SER A 100 15.50 61.25 34.97
CA SER A 100 14.22 60.71 35.46
C SER A 100 13.44 59.99 34.34
N LYS A 101 13.33 60.59 33.15
CA LYS A 101 12.67 59.96 31.99
C LYS A 101 13.36 58.68 31.52
N VAL A 102 14.70 58.66 31.53
CA VAL A 102 15.47 57.46 31.16
C VAL A 102 15.33 56.39 32.23
N GLN A 103 15.32 56.78 33.50
CA GLN A 103 15.12 55.88 34.63
C GLN A 103 13.74 55.20 34.54
N GLU A 104 12.66 55.94 34.30
CA GLU A 104 11.32 55.37 34.10
C GLU A 104 11.28 54.38 32.92
N ARG A 105 11.89 54.76 31.78
CA ARG A 105 12.00 53.86 30.62
C ARG A 105 12.78 52.59 30.95
N ASN A 106 13.84 52.69 31.74
CA ASN A 106 14.63 51.55 32.15
C ASN A 106 13.84 50.60 33.06
N HIS A 107 13.05 51.14 34.00
CA HIS A 107 12.14 50.32 34.82
C HIS A 107 11.09 49.63 33.93
N SER A 108 10.42 50.36 33.04
CA SER A 108 9.43 49.77 32.12
C SER A 108 10.01 48.67 31.22
N LEU A 109 11.23 48.88 30.68
CA LEU A 109 11.91 47.86 29.88
C LEU A 109 12.30 46.65 30.75
N THR A 110 12.69 46.86 32.01
CA THR A 110 13.01 45.79 32.95
C THR A 110 11.78 44.93 33.23
N ASP A 111 10.62 45.55 33.43
CA ASP A 111 9.34 44.84 33.60
C ASP A 111 8.95 44.05 32.34
N GLN A 112 9.11 44.66 31.15
CA GLN A 112 8.88 43.96 29.88
C GLN A 112 9.80 42.74 29.72
N VAL A 113 11.07 42.87 30.08
CA VAL A 113 12.02 41.75 30.06
C VAL A 113 11.61 40.66 31.06
N ALA A 114 11.13 41.02 32.25
CA ALA A 114 10.62 40.04 33.22
C ALA A 114 9.41 39.26 32.68
N VAL A 115 8.44 39.96 32.08
CA VAL A 115 7.28 39.35 31.43
C VAL A 115 7.70 38.43 30.28
N LEU A 116 8.60 38.86 29.42
CA LEU A 116 9.10 38.04 28.31
C LEU A 116 9.86 36.81 28.79
N ARG A 117 10.59 36.89 29.91
CA ARG A 117 11.24 35.73 30.52
C ARG A 117 10.22 34.71 31.02
N LEU A 118 9.15 35.16 31.68
CA LEU A 118 8.06 34.28 32.11
C LEU A 118 7.39 33.61 30.91
N LYS A 119 7.01 34.39 29.90
CA LYS A 119 6.38 33.86 28.67
C LYS A 119 7.27 32.84 27.95
N ASN A 120 8.58 33.10 27.85
CA ASN A 120 9.51 32.13 27.29
C ASN A 120 9.60 30.86 28.15
N GLY A 121 9.56 31.00 29.47
CA GLY A 121 9.51 29.87 30.39
C GLY A 121 8.27 29.00 30.19
N ASP A 122 7.10 29.62 30.08
CA ASP A 122 5.83 28.93 29.84
C ASP A 122 5.82 28.23 28.48
N LEU A 123 6.23 28.92 27.41
CA LEU A 123 6.38 28.32 26.08
C LEU A 123 7.39 27.17 26.08
N THR A 124 8.46 27.25 26.86
CA THR A 124 9.43 26.16 26.98
C THR A 124 8.82 24.94 27.68
N ARG A 125 7.95 25.14 28.68
CA ARG A 125 7.23 24.06 29.35
C ARG A 125 6.19 23.43 28.42
N GLU A 126 5.38 24.26 27.76
CA GLU A 126 4.36 23.79 26.82
C GLU A 126 4.96 22.99 25.66
N ASN A 127 6.09 23.44 25.09
CA ASN A 127 6.79 22.68 24.06
C ASN A 127 7.27 21.32 24.54
N LYS A 128 7.78 21.23 25.79
CA LYS A 128 8.16 19.96 26.39
C LYS A 128 6.95 19.04 26.56
N GLU A 129 5.86 19.54 27.13
CA GLU A 129 4.62 18.76 27.28
C GLU A 129 4.07 18.28 25.94
N LEU A 130 4.12 19.09 24.89
CA LEU A 130 3.68 18.69 23.55
C LEU A 130 4.59 17.62 22.95
N THR A 131 5.90 17.71 23.21
CA THR A 131 6.87 16.69 22.78
C THR A 131 6.62 15.37 23.51
N ASP A 132 6.45 15.42 24.83
CA ASP A 132 6.14 14.23 25.65
C ASP A 132 4.83 13.58 25.19
N ARG A 133 3.76 14.37 24.96
CA ARG A 133 2.49 13.85 24.42
C ARG A 133 2.64 13.23 23.03
N ALA A 134 3.49 13.81 22.17
CA ALA A 134 3.76 13.24 20.85
C ALA A 134 4.49 11.90 20.96
N GLU A 135 5.51 11.80 21.82
CA GLU A 135 6.24 10.55 22.08
C GLU A 135 5.32 9.47 22.68
N GLU A 136 4.44 9.83 23.61
CA GLU A 136 3.42 8.94 24.17
C GLU A 136 2.45 8.43 23.11
N ALA A 137 1.96 9.31 22.24
CA ALA A 137 1.07 8.95 21.14
C ALA A 137 1.77 8.02 20.14
N GLU A 138 3.02 8.28 19.77
CA GLU A 138 3.81 7.39 18.93
C GLU A 138 4.03 6.02 19.57
N ALA A 139 4.35 5.96 20.87
CA ALA A 139 4.50 4.71 21.61
C ALA A 139 3.19 3.91 21.60
N ALA A 140 2.06 4.57 21.84
CA ALA A 140 0.73 3.95 21.78
C ALA A 140 0.43 3.41 20.37
N LEU A 141 0.75 4.16 19.30
CA LEU A 141 0.59 3.70 17.93
C LEU A 141 1.49 2.50 17.61
N ARG A 142 2.74 2.47 18.08
CA ARG A 142 3.62 1.30 17.92
C ARG A 142 3.07 0.06 18.63
N ILE A 143 2.50 0.21 19.82
CA ILE A 143 1.89 -0.91 20.56
C ILE A 143 0.65 -1.40 19.81
N LYS A 144 -0.25 -0.50 19.40
CA LYS A 144 -1.44 -0.87 18.62
C LYS A 144 -1.08 -1.51 17.29
N GLY A 145 -0.07 -0.98 16.59
CA GLY A 145 0.45 -1.55 15.34
C GLY A 145 0.91 -2.99 15.54
N ARG A 146 1.74 -3.26 16.56
CA ARG A 146 2.16 -4.62 16.92
C ARG A 146 0.99 -5.53 17.26
N ALA A 147 0.06 -5.07 18.09
CA ALA A 147 -1.13 -5.87 18.45
C ALA A 147 -2.00 -6.21 17.22
N HIS A 148 -2.13 -5.28 16.27
CA HIS A 148 -2.83 -5.53 15.01
C HIS A 148 -2.08 -6.54 14.12
N ASP A 149 -0.76 -6.43 14.02
CA ASP A 149 0.05 -7.39 13.27
C ASP A 149 0.00 -8.80 13.89
N GLU A 150 0.08 -8.90 15.22
CA GLU A 150 -0.08 -10.14 15.97
C GLU A 150 -1.47 -10.75 15.74
N ALA A 151 -2.54 -9.96 15.84
CA ALA A 151 -3.90 -10.42 15.55
C ALA A 151 -4.05 -10.89 14.10
N ARG A 152 -3.44 -10.17 13.14
CA ARG A 152 -3.44 -10.58 11.73
C ARG A 152 -2.70 -11.90 11.52
N GLN A 153 -1.55 -12.09 12.17
CA GLN A 153 -0.79 -13.35 12.10
C GLN A 153 -1.57 -14.51 12.73
N GLN A 154 -2.25 -14.28 13.86
CA GLN A 154 -3.11 -15.27 14.48
C GLN A 154 -4.24 -15.71 13.54
N VAL A 155 -4.95 -14.76 12.92
CA VAL A 155 -6.02 -15.08 11.95
C VAL A 155 -5.47 -15.86 10.74
N LEU A 156 -4.28 -15.51 10.25
CA LEU A 156 -3.64 -16.26 9.16
C LEU A 156 -3.28 -17.70 9.59
N ALA A 157 -2.72 -17.86 10.79
CA ALA A 157 -2.40 -19.18 11.33
C ALA A 157 -3.64 -20.05 11.55
N GLU A 158 -4.72 -19.47 12.10
CA GLU A 158 -6.01 -20.15 12.27
C GLU A 158 -6.60 -20.56 10.91
N LYS A 159 -6.56 -19.66 9.92
CA LYS A 159 -6.99 -19.97 8.55
C LYS A 159 -6.19 -21.14 7.97
N GLU A 160 -4.86 -21.13 8.09
CA GLU A 160 -4.00 -22.23 7.62
C GLU A 160 -4.32 -23.53 8.33
N GLN A 161 -4.57 -23.49 9.64
CA GLN A 161 -4.99 -24.66 10.41
C GLN A 161 -6.33 -25.21 9.92
N VAL A 162 -7.33 -24.36 9.71
CA VAL A 162 -8.65 -24.77 9.19
C VAL A 162 -8.54 -25.37 7.79
N LEU A 163 -7.73 -24.77 6.92
CA LEU A 163 -7.46 -25.34 5.59
C LEU A 163 -6.76 -26.70 5.68
N ALA A 164 -5.76 -26.83 6.55
CA ALA A 164 -5.07 -28.09 6.76
C ALA A 164 -6.00 -29.19 7.30
N THR A 165 -6.88 -28.87 8.26
CA THR A 165 -7.87 -29.83 8.78
C THR A 165 -8.87 -30.22 7.70
N ALA A 166 -9.39 -29.26 6.93
CA ALA A 166 -10.32 -29.52 5.84
C ALA A 166 -9.68 -30.39 4.74
N HIS A 167 -8.41 -30.14 4.39
CA HIS A 167 -7.68 -30.98 3.45
C HIS A 167 -7.45 -32.40 3.99
N ALA A 168 -7.08 -32.54 5.26
CA ALA A 168 -6.89 -33.86 5.88
C ALA A 168 -8.19 -34.67 5.93
N GLU A 169 -9.31 -34.03 6.25
CA GLU A 169 -10.64 -34.63 6.22
C GLU A 169 -11.07 -35.01 4.80
N ALA A 170 -10.88 -34.12 3.82
CA ALA A 170 -11.15 -34.40 2.42
C ALA A 170 -10.33 -35.60 1.91
N GLU A 171 -9.05 -35.69 2.26
CA GLU A 171 -8.19 -36.83 1.92
C GLU A 171 -8.63 -38.12 2.63
N LYS A 172 -9.17 -38.03 3.85
CA LYS A 172 -9.76 -39.19 4.54
C LYS A 172 -11.00 -39.68 3.82
N ILE A 173 -11.91 -38.78 3.44
CA ILE A 173 -13.14 -39.11 2.69
C ILE A 173 -12.78 -39.73 1.33
N ARG A 174 -11.82 -39.15 0.60
CA ARG A 174 -11.35 -39.71 -0.68
C ARG A 174 -10.80 -41.11 -0.52
N ARG A 175 -10.01 -41.36 0.53
CA ARG A 175 -9.47 -42.69 0.83
C ARG A 175 -10.57 -43.68 1.17
N GLN A 176 -11.53 -43.29 2.01
CA GLN A 176 -12.68 -44.13 2.35
C GLN A 176 -13.52 -44.46 1.10
N ALA A 177 -13.87 -43.46 0.29
CA ALA A 177 -14.62 -43.67 -0.95
C ALA A 177 -13.89 -44.58 -1.94
N ARG A 178 -12.56 -44.47 -2.05
CA ARG A 178 -11.75 -45.39 -2.87
C ARG A 178 -11.78 -46.82 -2.33
N GLN A 179 -11.62 -46.99 -1.03
CA GLN A 179 -11.68 -48.31 -0.40
C GLN A 179 -13.06 -48.96 -0.57
N GLU A 180 -14.14 -48.20 -0.34
CA GLU A 180 -15.51 -48.66 -0.56
C GLU A 180 -15.76 -49.04 -2.02
N ALA A 181 -15.25 -48.24 -2.98
CA ALA A 181 -15.35 -48.57 -4.41
C ALA A 181 -14.58 -49.86 -4.75
N ASP A 182 -13.36 -50.03 -4.24
CA ASP A 182 -12.55 -51.23 -4.45
C ASP A 182 -13.20 -52.48 -3.84
N ASP A 183 -13.79 -52.36 -2.66
CA ASP A 183 -14.48 -53.46 -1.99
C ASP A 183 -15.79 -53.82 -2.71
N LEU A 184 -16.54 -52.83 -3.21
CA LEU A 184 -17.69 -53.05 -4.07
C LEU A 184 -17.28 -53.79 -5.34
N LEU A 185 -16.20 -53.38 -6.00
CA LEU A 185 -15.68 -54.06 -7.21
C LEU A 185 -15.31 -55.52 -6.93
N LYS A 186 -14.66 -55.81 -5.80
CA LYS A 186 -14.36 -57.20 -5.39
C LYS A 186 -15.63 -58.00 -5.15
N GLU A 187 -16.63 -57.41 -4.48
CA GLU A 187 -17.90 -58.07 -4.23
C GLU A 187 -18.67 -58.34 -5.54
N THR A 188 -18.71 -57.38 -6.46
CA THR A 188 -19.34 -57.56 -7.77
C THR A 188 -18.64 -58.62 -8.59
N ASN A 189 -17.30 -58.65 -8.57
CA ASN A 189 -16.53 -59.70 -9.27
C ASN A 189 -16.81 -61.09 -8.69
N ARG A 190 -16.85 -61.24 -7.36
CA ARG A 190 -17.23 -62.51 -6.71
C ARG A 190 -18.64 -62.94 -7.09
N LYS A 191 -19.60 -62.01 -7.15
CA LYS A 191 -20.97 -62.30 -7.59
C LYS A 191 -21.00 -62.71 -9.07
N ALA A 192 -20.25 -62.03 -9.94
CA ALA A 192 -20.13 -62.39 -11.35
C ALA A 192 -19.54 -63.80 -11.52
N GLU A 193 -18.45 -64.11 -10.81
CA GLU A 193 -17.84 -65.46 -10.80
C GLU A 193 -18.82 -66.53 -10.31
N ALA A 194 -19.62 -66.24 -9.28
CA ALA A 194 -20.64 -67.16 -8.78
C ALA A 194 -21.77 -67.40 -9.81
N ILE A 195 -22.20 -66.36 -10.52
CA ILE A 195 -23.17 -66.47 -11.62
C ILE A 195 -22.59 -67.32 -12.75
N ASP A 196 -21.34 -67.07 -13.15
CA ASP A 196 -20.65 -67.85 -14.17
C ASP A 196 -20.51 -69.32 -13.77
N GLN A 197 -20.20 -69.61 -12.51
CA GLN A 197 -20.14 -70.97 -11.98
C GLN A 197 -21.51 -71.65 -12.04
N LEU A 198 -22.57 -70.98 -11.57
CA LEU A 198 -23.94 -71.50 -11.64
C LEU A 198 -24.35 -71.78 -13.09
N ALA A 199 -24.06 -70.87 -14.02
CA ALA A 199 -24.37 -71.03 -15.43
C ALA A 199 -23.63 -72.24 -16.03
N ARG A 200 -22.35 -72.43 -15.70
CA ARG A 200 -21.56 -73.61 -16.10
C ARG A 200 -22.14 -74.90 -15.51
N GLU A 201 -22.51 -74.91 -14.23
CA GLU A 201 -23.13 -76.07 -13.60
C GLU A 201 -24.48 -76.43 -14.23
N GLN A 202 -25.31 -75.43 -14.54
CA GLN A 202 -26.57 -75.63 -15.25
C GLN A 202 -26.33 -76.18 -16.66
N ALA A 203 -25.37 -75.63 -17.41
CA ALA A 203 -25.00 -76.12 -18.74
C ALA A 203 -24.47 -77.56 -18.70
N ILE A 204 -23.60 -77.89 -17.73
CA ILE A 204 -23.12 -79.26 -17.51
C ILE A 204 -24.28 -80.18 -17.12
N GLY A 205 -25.19 -79.72 -16.26
CA GLY A 205 -26.39 -80.46 -15.87
C GLY A 205 -27.30 -80.76 -17.06
N GLN A 206 -27.53 -79.78 -17.94
CA GLN A 206 -28.29 -79.96 -19.17
C GLN A 206 -27.57 -80.90 -20.15
N ALA A 207 -26.27 -80.72 -20.36
CA ALA A 207 -25.47 -81.60 -21.21
C ALA A 207 -25.50 -83.05 -20.69
N ARG A 208 -25.41 -83.28 -19.38
CA ARG A 208 -25.55 -84.60 -18.76
C ARG A 208 -26.94 -85.20 -19.01
N LYS A 209 -28.01 -84.41 -18.89
CA LYS A 209 -29.38 -84.87 -19.22
C LYS A 209 -29.50 -85.27 -20.69
N MET A 210 -28.95 -84.48 -21.60
CA MET A 210 -28.94 -84.78 -23.04
C MET A 210 -28.14 -86.05 -23.35
N VAL A 211 -26.96 -86.19 -22.75
CA VAL A 211 -26.14 -87.41 -22.87
C VAL A 211 -26.89 -88.61 -22.32
N GLN A 212 -27.54 -88.49 -21.16
CA GLN A 212 -28.29 -89.58 -20.57
C GLN A 212 -29.50 -89.98 -21.44
N ALA A 213 -30.27 -89.02 -21.93
CA ALA A 213 -31.34 -89.26 -22.89
C ALA A 213 -30.83 -89.97 -24.16
N ALA A 214 -29.71 -89.51 -24.73
CA ALA A 214 -29.08 -90.16 -25.88
C ALA A 214 -28.59 -91.58 -25.56
N THR A 215 -28.09 -91.84 -24.34
CA THR A 215 -27.69 -93.20 -23.94
C THR A 215 -28.88 -94.14 -23.75
N ASP A 216 -29.99 -93.63 -23.21
CA ASP A 216 -31.22 -94.41 -23.06
C ASP A 216 -31.85 -94.70 -24.43
N GLU A 217 -31.87 -93.73 -25.34
CA GLU A 217 -32.25 -93.92 -26.74
C GLU A 217 -31.33 -94.95 -27.43
N ALA A 218 -30.01 -94.88 -27.22
CA ALA A 218 -29.08 -95.87 -27.74
C ALA A 218 -29.37 -97.29 -27.20
N ARG A 219 -29.78 -97.43 -25.94
CA ARG A 219 -30.21 -98.73 -25.37
C ARG A 219 -31.52 -99.21 -26.00
N GLU A 220 -32.48 -98.32 -26.22
CA GLU A 220 -33.72 -98.65 -26.92
C GLU A 220 -33.45 -99.13 -28.34
N ILE A 221 -32.58 -98.44 -29.08
CA ILE A 221 -32.13 -98.84 -30.42
C ILE A 221 -31.45 -100.22 -30.37
N GLN A 222 -30.55 -100.45 -29.42
CA GLN A 222 -29.91 -101.76 -29.26
C GLN A 222 -30.91 -102.88 -28.95
N ASN A 223 -31.91 -102.63 -28.08
CA ASN A 223 -32.96 -103.59 -27.78
C ASN A 223 -33.84 -103.88 -29.01
N ALA A 224 -34.24 -102.84 -29.75
CA ALA A 224 -34.96 -102.98 -31.01
C ALA A 224 -34.15 -103.81 -32.04
N HIS A 225 -32.83 -103.57 -32.12
CA HIS A 225 -31.95 -104.34 -32.98
C HIS A 225 -31.87 -105.82 -32.54
N ARG A 226 -31.73 -106.09 -31.23
CA ARG A 226 -31.75 -107.45 -30.67
C ARG A 226 -33.06 -108.18 -31.00
N LEU A 227 -34.19 -107.50 -30.87
CA LEU A 227 -35.51 -108.05 -31.17
C LEU A 227 -35.67 -108.36 -32.66
N ARG A 228 -35.26 -107.43 -33.54
CA ARG A 228 -35.23 -107.66 -35.00
C ARG A 228 -34.33 -108.84 -35.36
N LEU A 229 -33.15 -108.95 -34.75
CA LEU A 229 -32.26 -110.10 -34.98
C LEU A 229 -32.90 -111.42 -34.53
N GLN A 230 -33.64 -111.43 -33.42
CA GLN A 230 -34.37 -112.61 -32.95
C GLN A 230 -35.51 -112.98 -33.92
N ASP A 231 -36.25 -111.99 -34.40
CA ASP A 231 -37.30 -112.17 -35.41
C ASP A 231 -36.72 -112.75 -36.71
N LEU A 232 -35.64 -112.17 -37.24
CA LEU A 232 -34.89 -112.70 -38.39
C LEU A 232 -34.41 -114.14 -38.16
N LYS A 233 -33.82 -114.43 -36.99
CA LYS A 233 -33.40 -115.80 -36.64
C LYS A 233 -34.58 -116.77 -36.62
N SER A 234 -35.71 -116.36 -36.05
CA SER A 234 -36.92 -117.19 -36.03
C SER A 234 -37.47 -117.44 -37.43
N ARG A 235 -37.43 -116.44 -38.31
CA ARG A 235 -37.82 -116.54 -39.71
C ARG A 235 -36.88 -117.43 -40.52
N ILE A 236 -35.57 -117.33 -40.30
CA ILE A 236 -34.57 -118.23 -40.89
C ILE A 236 -34.83 -119.65 -40.43
N ALA A 237 -35.03 -119.90 -39.13
CA ALA A 237 -35.34 -121.23 -38.61
C ALA A 237 -36.65 -121.80 -39.22
N ALA A 238 -37.67 -120.96 -39.43
CA ALA A 238 -38.89 -121.37 -40.11
C ALA A 238 -38.65 -121.71 -41.60
N MET A 239 -37.83 -120.94 -42.30
CA MET A 239 -37.43 -121.25 -43.69
C MET A 239 -36.54 -122.50 -43.76
N GLU A 240 -35.65 -122.72 -42.79
CA GLU A 240 -34.85 -123.94 -42.69
C GLU A 240 -35.73 -125.15 -42.43
N GLN A 241 -36.72 -125.07 -41.54
CA GLN A 241 -37.72 -126.13 -41.38
C GLN A 241 -38.53 -126.37 -42.66
N GLN A 242 -38.89 -125.32 -43.41
CA GLN A 242 -39.56 -125.49 -44.71
C GLN A 242 -38.63 -126.16 -45.73
N ARG A 243 -37.36 -125.77 -45.77
CA ARG A 243 -36.34 -126.41 -46.61
C ARG A 243 -36.13 -127.86 -46.22
N ASP A 244 -36.05 -128.18 -44.93
CA ASP A 244 -35.85 -129.54 -44.44
C ASP A 244 -37.08 -130.41 -44.75
N LYS A 245 -38.30 -129.89 -44.62
CA LYS A 245 -39.51 -130.56 -45.12
C LYS A 245 -39.47 -130.81 -46.63
N LEU A 246 -38.91 -129.87 -47.40
CA LEU A 246 -38.70 -130.04 -48.83
C LEU A 246 -37.62 -131.08 -49.12
N LEU A 247 -36.55 -131.14 -48.33
CA LEU A 247 -35.51 -132.16 -48.42
C LEU A 247 -36.06 -133.54 -48.04
N ASP A 248 -36.92 -133.62 -47.03
CA ASP A 248 -37.63 -134.84 -46.65
C ASP A 248 -38.56 -135.27 -47.79
N PHE A 249 -39.34 -134.35 -48.36
CA PHE A 249 -40.17 -134.60 -49.55
C PHE A 249 -39.33 -135.07 -50.75
N PHE A 250 -38.18 -134.44 -51.01
CA PHE A 250 -37.26 -134.89 -52.05
C PHE A 250 -36.67 -136.26 -51.72
N SER A 251 -36.41 -136.57 -50.45
CA SER A 251 -35.88 -137.88 -50.02
C SER A 251 -36.94 -138.97 -50.16
N GLU A 252 -38.20 -138.69 -49.83
CA GLU A 252 -39.35 -139.55 -50.11
C GLU A 252 -39.53 -139.78 -51.61
N MET A 253 -39.53 -138.72 -52.42
CA MET A 253 -39.65 -138.83 -53.88
C MET A 253 -38.44 -139.54 -54.51
N ILE A 254 -37.22 -139.37 -54.00
CA ILE A 254 -36.05 -140.14 -54.42
C ILE A 254 -36.21 -141.61 -54.00
N GLY A 255 -36.75 -141.88 -52.82
CA GLY A 255 -37.08 -143.23 -52.35
C GLY A 255 -38.11 -143.89 -53.26
N GLU A 256 -39.22 -143.20 -53.58
CA GLU A 256 -40.26 -143.67 -54.50
C GLU A 256 -39.73 -143.85 -55.93
N LEU A 257 -38.86 -142.95 -56.41
CA LEU A 257 -38.21 -143.09 -57.71
C LEU A 257 -37.20 -144.23 -57.75
N GLN A 258 -36.48 -144.49 -56.65
CA GLN A 258 -35.60 -145.64 -56.53
C GLN A 258 -36.39 -146.95 -56.45
N GLU A 259 -37.50 -146.98 -55.72
CA GLU A 259 -38.41 -148.14 -55.71
C GLU A 259 -39.02 -148.38 -57.09
N ALA A 260 -39.44 -147.33 -57.80
CA ALA A 260 -39.92 -147.42 -59.18
C ALA A 260 -38.81 -147.86 -60.14
N GLN A 261 -37.56 -147.39 -59.94
CA GLN A 261 -36.40 -147.78 -60.74
C GLN A 261 -35.99 -149.23 -60.50
N ASP A 262 -36.01 -149.70 -59.25
CA ASP A 262 -35.69 -151.08 -58.89
C ASP A 262 -36.82 -152.04 -59.33
N TYR A 263 -38.08 -151.60 -59.30
CA TYR A 263 -39.22 -152.33 -59.85
C TYR A 263 -39.18 -152.39 -61.38
N ALA A 264 -38.75 -151.32 -62.06
CA ALA A 264 -38.57 -151.29 -63.52
C ALA A 264 -37.38 -152.13 -64.00
N ARG A 265 -36.32 -152.30 -63.19
CA ARG A 265 -35.14 -153.11 -63.56
C ARG A 265 -35.36 -154.63 -63.51
N GLN A 266 -36.35 -155.12 -62.76
CA GLN A 266 -36.53 -156.57 -62.56
C GLN A 266 -37.43 -157.28 -63.58
N ASN A 267 -38.16 -156.57 -64.46
CA ASN A 267 -39.17 -157.20 -65.35
C ASN A 267 -39.06 -156.85 -66.86
N SER A 268 -37.90 -157.08 -67.48
CA SER A 268 -37.68 -157.22 -68.96
C SER A 268 -37.34 -155.91 -69.77
N PRO A 269 -36.90 -155.98 -71.06
CA PRO A 269 -35.53 -155.64 -71.46
C PRO A 269 -35.39 -154.44 -72.44
N VAL A 270 -34.23 -153.77 -72.36
CA VAL A 270 -33.47 -153.02 -73.40
C VAL A 270 -34.21 -152.01 -74.30
N THR A 271 -33.82 -150.72 -74.24
CA THR A 271 -33.15 -149.85 -75.27
C THR A 271 -33.53 -148.35 -75.14
N PRO A 272 -32.68 -147.42 -75.63
CA PRO A 272 -32.49 -146.05 -75.12
C PRO A 272 -33.33 -145.00 -75.86
N TYR A 273 -33.60 -143.87 -75.19
CA TYR A 273 -34.00 -142.62 -75.85
C TYR A 273 -33.46 -141.41 -75.08
N ASP A 274 -32.58 -140.66 -75.76
CA ASP A 274 -32.32 -139.24 -75.57
C ASP A 274 -33.49 -138.44 -76.17
N GLU A 275 -33.93 -137.39 -75.48
CA GLU A 275 -34.72 -136.23 -75.95
C GLU A 275 -34.73 -135.27 -74.74
N GLU A 276 -34.08 -134.09 -74.72
CA GLU A 276 -34.13 -132.93 -75.61
C GLU A 276 -35.56 -132.43 -75.87
N ILE A 277 -36.06 -131.60 -74.94
CA ILE A 277 -37.18 -130.65 -75.11
C ILE A 277 -36.79 -129.40 -74.29
N THR A 278 -36.29 -128.30 -74.86
CA THR A 278 -36.95 -127.19 -75.59
C THR A 278 -38.08 -126.45 -74.85
N GLU A 279 -37.83 -125.14 -74.65
CA GLU A 279 -38.79 -124.03 -74.64
C GLU A 279 -39.72 -123.86 -73.42
N VAL A 280 -40.09 -122.67 -72.93
CA VAL A 280 -39.92 -121.25 -73.28
C VAL A 280 -40.42 -120.45 -72.06
N SER A 281 -39.80 -119.31 -71.73
CA SER A 281 -40.50 -118.02 -71.56
C SER A 281 -39.57 -116.99 -70.89
N SER A 282 -39.44 -115.86 -71.58
CA SER A 282 -38.54 -114.72 -71.36
C SER A 282 -38.86 -113.87 -70.14
N GLU A 283 -37.84 -113.51 -69.36
CA GLU A 283 -37.86 -112.44 -68.36
C GLU A 283 -37.31 -111.11 -68.95
N PRO A 284 -37.86 -109.95 -68.55
CA PRO A 284 -37.48 -108.66 -69.13
C PRO A 284 -36.13 -108.16 -68.59
N LYS A 285 -35.25 -107.73 -69.51
CA LYS A 285 -34.03 -106.98 -69.18
C LYS A 285 -34.37 -105.53 -68.87
N LEU A 286 -34.04 -105.08 -67.67
CA LEU A 286 -34.06 -103.68 -67.24
C LEU A 286 -32.80 -102.97 -67.79
N ASP A 287 -32.98 -101.99 -68.67
CA ASP A 287 -31.88 -101.25 -69.31
C ASP A 287 -31.46 -100.04 -68.44
N LEU A 288 -30.31 -100.18 -67.76
CA LEU A 288 -29.71 -99.18 -66.86
C LEU A 288 -28.70 -98.27 -67.61
N SER A 289 -28.96 -97.92 -68.86
CA SER A 289 -28.13 -96.97 -69.59
C SER A 289 -28.28 -95.55 -69.03
N GLU A 290 -27.19 -94.78 -68.95
CA GLU A 290 -27.16 -93.45 -68.28
C GLU A 290 -28.28 -92.50 -68.75
N LYS A 291 -28.71 -92.60 -70.01
CA LYS A 291 -29.81 -91.80 -70.56
C LYS A 291 -31.18 -92.08 -69.93
N THR A 292 -31.47 -93.31 -69.48
CA THR A 292 -32.77 -93.62 -68.85
C THR A 292 -32.80 -93.21 -67.38
N VAL A 293 -31.65 -93.25 -66.71
CA VAL A 293 -31.48 -92.77 -65.32
C VAL A 293 -31.51 -91.24 -65.26
N GLU A 294 -30.92 -90.55 -66.23
CA GLU A 294 -30.88 -89.08 -66.31
C GLU A 294 -32.25 -88.49 -66.72
N ALA A 295 -33.01 -89.16 -67.58
CA ALA A 295 -34.39 -88.79 -67.89
C ALA A 295 -35.36 -88.95 -66.70
N ALA A 296 -35.11 -89.95 -65.83
CA ALA A 296 -35.89 -90.15 -64.61
C ALA A 296 -35.51 -89.14 -63.51
N ALA A 297 -34.23 -88.74 -63.42
CA ALA A 297 -33.77 -87.68 -62.52
C ALA A 297 -34.27 -86.29 -62.93
N ALA A 298 -34.33 -86.00 -64.24
CA ALA A 298 -34.85 -84.74 -64.79
C ALA A 298 -36.38 -84.56 -64.67
N SER A 299 -37.11 -85.62 -64.28
CA SER A 299 -38.57 -85.59 -64.09
C SER A 299 -38.98 -85.34 -62.63
N LEU A 300 -38.02 -85.14 -61.73
CA LEU A 300 -38.28 -84.68 -60.36
C LEU A 300 -38.32 -83.14 -60.35
N PRO A 301 -39.36 -82.51 -59.80
CA PRO A 301 -39.42 -81.06 -59.70
C PRO A 301 -38.30 -80.54 -58.77
N GLU A 302 -37.48 -79.61 -59.27
CA GLU A 302 -36.52 -78.86 -58.46
C GLU A 302 -37.29 -77.93 -57.50
N THR A 303 -37.10 -78.12 -56.20
CA THR A 303 -37.42 -77.10 -55.20
C THR A 303 -36.19 -76.23 -55.03
N ASP A 304 -36.26 -75.00 -55.54
CA ASP A 304 -35.26 -73.96 -55.36
C ASP A 304 -34.94 -73.71 -53.89
N ASP A 305 -33.66 -73.80 -53.55
CA ASP A 305 -33.08 -73.20 -52.36
C ASP A 305 -33.17 -71.67 -52.48
N GLN A 306 -34.24 -71.09 -51.91
CA GLN A 306 -34.26 -69.70 -51.51
C GLN A 306 -33.97 -69.62 -50.01
N GLN A 307 -32.79 -69.07 -49.70
CA GLN A 307 -32.51 -68.46 -48.40
C GLN A 307 -33.61 -67.44 -48.11
N ALA A 308 -34.55 -67.84 -47.25
CA ALA A 308 -35.53 -66.94 -46.67
C ALA A 308 -34.83 -66.14 -45.57
N GLU A 309 -34.50 -64.90 -45.92
CA GLU A 309 -34.39 -63.78 -45.01
C GLU A 309 -35.67 -63.69 -44.16
N ASP A 310 -35.53 -63.74 -42.83
CA ASP A 310 -36.56 -63.22 -41.93
C ASP A 310 -36.16 -61.80 -41.51
N GLN A 311 -37.13 -60.91 -41.64
CA GLN A 311 -37.00 -59.48 -41.43
C GLN A 311 -37.16 -59.16 -39.94
N GLY A 312 -36.21 -58.41 -39.37
CA GLY A 312 -36.30 -58.00 -37.96
C GLY A 312 -35.32 -56.91 -37.54
N GLN A 313 -35.43 -55.73 -38.17
CA GLN A 313 -35.02 -54.41 -37.67
C GLN A 313 -33.63 -54.25 -37.01
N ALA A 314 -32.68 -53.69 -37.77
CA ALA A 314 -31.58 -52.91 -37.21
C ALA A 314 -31.47 -51.57 -37.97
N VAL A 315 -31.76 -50.47 -37.28
CA VAL A 315 -31.72 -49.12 -37.82
C VAL A 315 -30.37 -48.47 -37.49
N ASN A 316 -29.67 -48.07 -38.55
CA ASN A 316 -28.62 -47.06 -38.65
C ASN A 316 -27.43 -47.09 -37.69
N CYS A 317 -26.27 -47.44 -38.24
CA CYS A 317 -25.01 -46.74 -37.98
C CYS A 317 -24.25 -46.62 -39.31
N VAL A 318 -23.75 -45.42 -39.64
CA VAL A 318 -22.36 -45.12 -40.05
C VAL A 318 -22.27 -43.70 -40.66
N VAL A 319 -21.63 -42.83 -39.88
CA VAL A 319 -20.51 -41.91 -40.22
C VAL A 319 -20.76 -40.64 -41.07
N ALA A 320 -20.27 -39.54 -40.48
CA ALA A 320 -20.11 -38.14 -40.93
C ALA A 320 -19.04 -37.98 -42.06
N PRO A 321 -18.43 -36.80 -42.37
CA PRO A 321 -18.66 -35.38 -42.00
C PRO A 321 -18.50 -34.34 -43.16
N GLY A 322 -18.88 -33.08 -42.91
CA GLY A 322 -18.48 -31.89 -43.71
C GLY A 322 -19.33 -30.67 -43.30
N LEU A 323 -18.81 -29.79 -42.44
CA LEU A 323 -18.21 -28.48 -42.79
C LEU A 323 -19.23 -27.51 -43.42
N ASP A 324 -19.76 -26.57 -42.64
CA ASP A 324 -19.40 -25.16 -42.77
C ASP A 324 -20.07 -24.30 -41.68
N GLU A 325 -19.33 -23.28 -41.25
CA GLU A 325 -19.64 -22.27 -40.23
C GLU A 325 -20.68 -21.25 -40.72
N GLU A 326 -21.61 -20.85 -39.85
CA GLU A 326 -21.99 -19.42 -39.65
C GLU A 326 -23.01 -19.27 -38.50
N GLU A 327 -22.64 -18.49 -37.47
CA GLU A 327 -23.55 -17.81 -36.51
C GLU A 327 -24.38 -16.71 -37.22
N PRO A 328 -25.46 -16.09 -36.65
CA PRO A 328 -25.72 -15.83 -35.22
C PRO A 328 -27.19 -15.99 -34.72
N ALA A 329 -27.39 -15.83 -33.41
CA ALA A 329 -28.66 -15.84 -32.61
C ALA A 329 -29.63 -14.67 -32.91
N PRO A 330 -30.79 -14.41 -32.21
CA PRO A 330 -31.53 -15.08 -31.09
C PRO A 330 -33.10 -15.16 -31.41
N PRO A 331 -34.11 -15.20 -30.49
CA PRO A 331 -34.18 -15.31 -29.01
C PRO A 331 -35.14 -16.39 -28.44
N ARG A 332 -35.05 -16.58 -27.11
CA ARG A 332 -35.87 -17.46 -26.26
C ARG A 332 -37.22 -16.83 -25.88
N THR A 333 -38.27 -17.64 -25.91
CA THR A 333 -39.55 -17.44 -25.23
C THR A 333 -39.67 -18.45 -24.08
N VAL A 334 -40.03 -17.99 -22.88
CA VAL A 334 -40.51 -18.86 -21.79
C VAL A 334 -41.79 -18.26 -21.24
N GLU A 335 -42.76 -19.14 -21.13
CA GLU A 335 -44.18 -18.94 -20.87
C GLU A 335 -44.47 -18.78 -19.36
N LEU A 336 -45.45 -17.93 -19.06
CA LEU A 336 -45.96 -17.58 -17.74
C LEU A 336 -46.98 -18.62 -17.21
N VAL A 337 -46.97 -18.89 -15.91
CA VAL A 337 -48.14 -19.37 -15.14
C VAL A 337 -48.20 -18.61 -13.80
N PRO A 338 -49.38 -18.21 -13.28
CA PRO A 338 -49.53 -17.07 -12.37
C PRO A 338 -49.83 -17.40 -10.89
N GLU A 339 -49.44 -16.42 -10.06
CA GLU A 339 -50.04 -15.88 -8.82
C GLU A 339 -50.57 -16.81 -7.70
N GLU A 340 -49.89 -16.75 -6.54
CA GLU A 340 -50.55 -16.79 -5.24
C GLU A 340 -50.13 -15.56 -4.41
N GLU A 341 -51.15 -14.88 -3.90
CA GLU A 341 -51.12 -13.67 -3.08
C GLU A 341 -50.58 -13.98 -1.67
N THR A 342 -49.52 -13.28 -1.25
CA THR A 342 -49.29 -13.01 0.17
C THR A 342 -48.95 -11.53 0.34
N THR A 343 -49.86 -10.83 0.98
CA THR A 343 -49.77 -9.42 1.37
C THR A 343 -48.85 -9.24 2.58
N PRO A 344 -47.93 -8.25 2.57
CA PRO A 344 -47.40 -7.69 3.80
C PRO A 344 -48.16 -6.41 4.21
N SER A 345 -48.35 -6.30 5.52
CA SER A 345 -49.17 -5.36 6.31
C SER A 345 -49.20 -3.88 5.88
N PRO A 346 -50.35 -3.19 6.01
CA PRO A 346 -50.47 -1.74 5.88
C PRO A 346 -50.27 -1.04 7.25
N ASP A 347 -49.02 -0.93 7.71
CA ASP A 347 -48.67 -0.09 8.87
C ASP A 347 -47.86 1.16 8.45
N TYR A 348 -48.00 1.58 7.20
CA TYR A 348 -47.38 2.79 6.69
C TYR A 348 -48.49 3.67 6.11
N PHE A 349 -48.71 4.83 6.75
CA PHE A 349 -49.71 5.87 6.47
C PHE A 349 -51.05 5.77 7.21
N ASP A 350 -51.05 6.11 8.51
CA ASP A 350 -52.19 6.83 9.10
C ASP A 350 -51.77 7.70 10.31
N THR A 351 -51.33 8.94 10.05
CA THR A 351 -51.32 10.00 11.08
C THR A 351 -51.72 11.34 10.47
N GLN A 352 -52.83 11.90 10.93
CA GLN A 352 -53.24 13.29 10.71
C GLN A 352 -52.30 14.29 11.42
N PRO A 353 -52.22 15.56 10.98
CA PRO A 353 -51.05 16.40 11.15
C PRO A 353 -50.97 17.04 12.54
N ARG A 354 -49.77 17.09 13.12
CA ARG A 354 -49.45 17.94 14.28
C ARG A 354 -48.27 18.85 13.95
N GLN A 355 -48.41 20.10 14.36
CA GLN A 355 -47.60 21.26 14.01
C GLN A 355 -46.10 21.10 14.31
N GLU A 356 -45.29 21.71 13.44
CA GLU A 356 -43.83 21.78 13.44
C GLU A 356 -43.23 22.25 14.78
N PRO A 357 -41.98 21.84 15.04
CA PRO A 357 -40.93 22.86 15.05
C PRO A 357 -39.73 22.50 14.17
N SER A 358 -39.29 23.55 13.46
CA SER A 358 -37.97 23.84 12.87
C SER A 358 -36.83 22.81 12.94
N ASP A 359 -36.25 22.64 11.76
CA ASP A 359 -34.90 22.18 11.38
C ASP A 359 -34.71 20.68 11.06
N PRO A 360 -34.51 20.33 9.77
CA PRO A 360 -33.93 19.04 9.38
C PRO A 360 -32.38 19.06 9.43
N PRO A 361 -31.73 17.90 9.70
CA PRO A 361 -30.28 17.78 9.76
C PRO A 361 -29.64 17.88 8.35
N GLU A 362 -28.48 18.54 8.29
CA GLU A 362 -27.66 18.67 7.08
C GLU A 362 -27.19 17.27 6.61
N ILE A 363 -27.68 16.87 5.44
CA ILE A 363 -27.16 15.72 4.68
C ILE A 363 -25.96 16.25 3.88
N GLU A 364 -24.75 15.94 4.33
CA GLU A 364 -23.52 16.23 3.58
C GLU A 364 -23.46 15.34 2.32
N VAL A 365 -23.74 15.94 1.16
CA VAL A 365 -23.40 15.38 -0.14
C VAL A 365 -21.91 15.67 -0.37
N PRO A 366 -21.03 14.65 -0.46
CA PRO A 366 -19.61 14.87 -0.70
C PRO A 366 -19.41 15.45 -2.10
N GLY A 367 -19.02 16.73 -2.20
CA GLY A 367 -18.56 17.32 -3.46
C GLY A 367 -19.05 18.72 -3.83
N ALA A 368 -19.76 19.47 -2.97
CA ALA A 368 -20.18 20.83 -3.29
C ALA A 368 -19.37 21.89 -2.50
N ILE A 369 -18.46 22.55 -3.20
CA ILE A 369 -17.71 23.72 -2.72
C ILE A 369 -18.68 24.92 -2.74
N PHE A 370 -19.41 25.17 -1.66
CA PHE A 370 -20.17 26.41 -1.52
C PHE A 370 -19.25 27.55 -1.09
N SER A 371 -19.02 28.48 -2.01
CA SER A 371 -18.35 29.75 -1.79
C SER A 371 -19.24 30.69 -0.97
N TYR A 372 -18.81 31.03 0.25
CA TYR A 372 -19.28 32.25 0.90
C TYR A 372 -18.68 33.48 0.19
N PRO A 373 -19.42 34.58 -0.01
CA PRO A 373 -18.83 35.81 -0.52
C PRO A 373 -17.96 36.44 0.58
N ILE A 374 -16.67 36.59 0.31
CA ILE A 374 -15.74 37.35 1.17
C ILE A 374 -16.14 38.83 1.08
N LEU A 375 -16.72 39.37 2.16
CA LEU A 375 -16.88 40.81 2.34
C LEU A 375 -15.50 41.46 2.42
N ARG A 376 -15.07 42.11 1.33
CA ARG A 376 -13.84 42.92 1.30
C ARG A 376 -14.16 44.32 1.80
N GLN A 377 -13.34 44.84 2.71
CA GLN A 377 -13.39 46.25 3.12
C GLN A 377 -12.92 47.13 1.95
N GLU A 378 -13.55 48.29 1.77
CA GLU A 378 -13.22 49.24 0.70
C GLU A 378 -11.76 49.71 0.83
N GLY A 379 -10.90 49.43 -0.18
CA GLY A 379 -9.59 50.09 -0.31
C GLY A 379 -8.38 49.28 -0.81
N GLU A 380 -8.47 47.98 -1.09
CA GLU A 380 -7.30 47.22 -1.57
C GLU A 380 -7.17 47.20 -3.12
N PRO A 381 -5.99 47.49 -3.69
CA PRO A 381 -5.77 47.48 -5.14
C PRO A 381 -5.58 46.05 -5.66
N ILE A 382 -6.23 45.73 -6.79
CA ILE A 382 -6.14 44.44 -7.48
C ILE A 382 -4.80 44.37 -8.23
N LEU A 383 -3.96 43.39 -7.91
CA LEU A 383 -2.81 42.98 -8.73
C LEU A 383 -3.27 41.83 -9.64
N ASP A 384 -3.42 42.11 -10.93
CA ASP A 384 -3.66 41.11 -11.97
C ASP A 384 -2.38 40.29 -12.20
N GLU A 385 -2.35 39.02 -11.76
CA GLU A 385 -1.38 38.03 -12.21
C GLU A 385 -2.05 37.03 -13.16
N ALA A 386 -1.63 37.04 -14.42
CA ALA A 386 -1.98 36.01 -15.40
C ALA A 386 -1.26 34.69 -15.08
N PRO A 387 -1.89 33.52 -15.28
CA PRO A 387 -1.27 32.24 -14.96
C PRO A 387 -0.19 31.86 -15.99
N PRO A 388 0.93 31.21 -15.58
CA PRO A 388 2.02 30.87 -16.49
C PRO A 388 1.65 29.68 -17.41
N MET A 389 2.08 29.76 -18.68
CA MET A 389 1.87 28.71 -19.68
C MET A 389 2.66 27.43 -19.38
N ARG A 390 2.02 26.27 -19.56
CA ARG A 390 2.63 24.92 -19.48
C ARG A 390 3.48 24.64 -20.73
N GLY A 391 4.79 24.46 -20.56
CA GLY A 391 5.69 23.89 -21.57
C GLY A 391 5.79 22.35 -21.48
N PRO A 392 6.25 21.65 -22.53
CA PRO A 392 6.22 20.19 -22.60
C PRO A 392 7.38 19.56 -21.83
N HIS A 393 7.09 18.62 -20.94
CA HIS A 393 8.11 17.78 -20.29
C HIS A 393 8.39 16.56 -21.17
N MET A 394 9.60 16.45 -21.72
CA MET A 394 10.17 15.18 -22.18
C MET A 394 11.20 14.70 -21.14
N PRO A 395 11.12 13.45 -20.65
CA PRO A 395 12.17 12.87 -19.81
C PRO A 395 13.35 12.39 -20.68
N VAL A 396 14.58 12.73 -20.25
CA VAL A 396 15.84 12.26 -20.85
C VAL A 396 16.35 11.07 -20.03
N MET A 397 16.69 9.96 -20.70
CA MET A 397 17.26 8.75 -20.09
C MET A 397 18.79 8.91 -19.86
N PRO A 398 19.38 8.33 -18.80
CA PRO A 398 20.83 8.37 -18.55
C PRO A 398 21.61 7.44 -19.49
N ASP A 399 22.76 7.92 -19.96
CA ASP A 399 23.66 7.23 -20.89
C ASP A 399 24.54 6.20 -20.15
N LEU A 400 24.57 4.94 -20.63
CA LEU A 400 25.28 3.80 -20.02
C LEU A 400 26.43 3.33 -20.93
N SER A 401 27.36 4.22 -21.26
CA SER A 401 28.59 3.86 -21.97
C SER A 401 29.83 4.40 -21.26
N ALA A 402 30.29 3.67 -20.25
CA ALA A 402 31.67 3.72 -19.75
C ALA A 402 31.92 2.52 -18.81
N THR A 403 32.05 1.34 -19.40
CA THR A 403 32.76 0.19 -18.82
C THR A 403 33.99 -0.07 -19.69
N GLU A 404 35.04 -0.66 -19.10
CA GLU A 404 36.37 -1.02 -19.67
C GLU A 404 37.44 0.05 -19.31
N ASP A 405 38.54 -0.21 -18.56
CA ASP A 405 39.37 -1.41 -18.41
C ASP A 405 40.16 -1.49 -17.07
N GLU A 406 40.34 -2.73 -16.61
CA GLU A 406 41.52 -3.45 -16.06
C GLU A 406 42.49 -2.89 -14.96
N ASP A 407 42.61 -3.73 -13.92
CA ASP A 407 43.82 -4.34 -13.31
C ASP A 407 44.39 -3.92 -11.94
N ASP A 408 44.91 -4.96 -11.29
CA ASP A 408 45.19 -5.26 -9.89
C ASP A 408 46.23 -4.39 -9.13
N GLY A 409 46.11 -4.34 -7.79
CA GLY A 409 47.23 -3.93 -6.92
C GLY A 409 46.88 -3.70 -5.44
N ALA A 410 47.56 -4.45 -4.58
CA ALA A 410 47.46 -4.56 -3.12
C ALA A 410 47.51 -3.27 -2.26
N GLU A 411 46.82 -3.38 -1.12
CA GLU A 411 47.12 -2.92 0.26
C GLU A 411 47.39 -1.43 0.60
N ASP A 412 46.75 -1.06 1.72
CA ASP A 412 46.91 0.07 2.64
C ASP A 412 46.32 1.47 2.34
N ALA A 413 45.34 1.78 3.20
CA ALA A 413 44.95 3.07 3.75
C ALA A 413 44.81 4.27 2.80
N ASP A 414 43.56 4.64 2.48
CA ASP A 414 43.11 6.02 2.66
C ASP A 414 41.59 6.15 2.59
N ILE A 415 41.05 6.93 3.53
CA ILE A 415 39.64 7.31 3.64
C ILE A 415 39.24 8.01 2.33
N ARG A 416 38.38 7.39 1.52
CA ARG A 416 37.77 8.04 0.35
C ARG A 416 36.78 9.10 0.84
N ILE A 417 37.25 10.34 0.86
CA ILE A 417 36.43 11.55 1.04
C ILE A 417 35.36 11.54 -0.06
N ILE A 418 34.10 11.47 0.36
CA ILE A 418 32.93 11.71 -0.50
C ILE A 418 33.09 13.12 -1.10
N PRO A 419 32.98 13.33 -2.42
CA PRO A 419 33.01 14.68 -2.97
C PRO A 419 31.82 15.46 -2.40
N GLU A 420 32.10 16.47 -1.57
CA GLU A 420 31.09 17.36 -1.01
C GLU A 420 30.24 17.94 -2.14
N GLN A 421 28.95 17.60 -2.16
CA GLN A 421 27.96 18.36 -2.91
C GLN A 421 27.98 19.79 -2.39
N LYS A 422 28.48 20.71 -3.23
CA LYS A 422 28.48 22.14 -2.96
C LYS A 422 27.03 22.59 -2.79
N GLN A 423 26.60 22.78 -1.54
CA GLN A 423 25.28 23.31 -1.24
C GLN A 423 25.08 24.66 -1.97
N PRO A 424 23.89 24.92 -2.54
CA PRO A 424 23.61 26.16 -3.25
C PRO A 424 23.88 27.34 -2.32
N GLN A 425 24.74 28.24 -2.78
CA GLN A 425 25.28 29.32 -1.96
C GLN A 425 24.19 30.36 -1.70
N ASP A 426 23.61 30.34 -0.50
CA ASP A 426 22.61 31.32 -0.10
C ASP A 426 23.24 32.74 -0.08
N PRO A 427 22.75 33.70 -0.88
CA PRO A 427 23.34 35.04 -0.99
C PRO A 427 23.36 35.80 0.34
N ARG A 428 22.49 35.43 1.29
CA ARG A 428 22.49 36.00 2.65
C ARG A 428 23.68 35.52 3.46
N ARG A 429 24.08 34.25 3.29
CA ARG A 429 25.20 33.63 4.00
C ARG A 429 26.54 34.24 3.57
N SER A 430 26.70 34.56 2.29
CA SER A 430 27.89 35.26 1.77
C SER A 430 28.09 36.65 2.40
N LYS A 431 26.99 37.43 2.52
CA LYS A 431 27.02 38.76 3.15
C LYS A 431 27.38 38.70 4.64
N ILE A 432 26.86 37.70 5.36
CA ILE A 432 27.17 37.49 6.79
C ILE A 432 28.65 37.10 6.97
N VAL A 433 29.17 36.20 6.12
CA VAL A 433 30.58 35.79 6.17
C VAL A 433 31.52 36.96 5.84
N GLY A 434 31.14 37.83 4.91
CA GLY A 434 31.89 39.06 4.61
C GLY A 434 31.91 40.04 5.79
N ALA A 435 30.76 40.24 6.45
CA ALA A 435 30.65 41.10 7.63
C ALA A 435 31.47 40.56 8.82
N LEU A 436 31.46 39.25 9.05
CA LEU A 436 32.26 38.59 10.09
C LEU A 436 33.77 38.70 9.81
N ARG A 437 34.21 38.54 8.56
CA ARG A 437 35.62 38.77 8.19
C ARG A 437 36.05 40.22 8.38
N SER A 438 35.18 41.17 8.05
CA SER A 438 35.46 42.60 8.28
C SER A 438 35.57 42.94 9.77
N LEU A 439 34.70 42.37 10.61
CA LEU A 439 34.77 42.51 12.07
C LEU A 439 36.04 41.88 12.64
N HIS A 440 36.39 40.67 12.18
CA HIS A 440 37.59 39.98 12.64
C HIS A 440 38.87 40.75 12.27
N ASN A 441 38.97 41.28 11.05
CA ASN A 441 40.10 42.12 10.66
C ASN A 441 40.17 43.46 11.43
N LYS A 442 39.03 43.98 11.90
CA LYS A 442 38.98 45.17 12.76
C LYS A 442 39.42 44.89 14.20
N ILE A 443 39.16 43.69 14.69
CA ILE A 443 39.54 43.25 16.05
C ILE A 443 41.01 42.81 16.09
N SER A 444 41.51 42.20 15.02
CA SER A 444 42.91 41.74 14.92
C SER A 444 43.89 42.81 14.41
N GLY A 445 43.40 44.03 14.16
CA GLY A 445 44.17 45.16 13.62
C GLY A 445 44.51 46.26 14.63
N THR A 446 44.29 46.02 15.93
CA THR A 446 44.79 46.81 17.07
C THR A 446 45.77 45.97 17.86
#